data_AF-A0A0Q8AS61-F1
#
_entry.id   AF-A0A0Q8AS61-F1
#
_cell.length_a   1.000
_cell.length_b   1.000
_cell.length_c   1.000
_cell.angle_alpha   90.00
_cell.angle_beta   90.00
_cell.angle_gamma   90.00
#
_symmetry.space_group_name_H-M   'P 1'
#
loop_
_entity.id
_entity.type
_entity.pdbx_description
1 polymer ?
#
loop_
_entity_poly.entity_id
_entity_poly.type
_entity_poly.pdbx_seq_one_letter_code
_entity_poly.pdbx_strand_id
1 'polypeptide(L)'
;MPENAPPADFELRVSPTLDAPAELQEIARLYWEHDGLDPYGNGVLWTRKTTEIDFKPWSGTVHYAAAAGGVATSRTFDCPTCGEPLTLSSRQTLADARRGLSPECRKCNGTINERAAAVLDPSTVEKRQGKAKADKRERAAAEAARENDALRVQEEAALEQMRRAAIAAQYPSETEDPGEYDLVHASVTDKVGALAVIQALGFSSGLVHVGRYAEADIAPTVDMSVELLAAAWRARLLLVHPSSPSNAFVWSEDDPAELGSSIYTERTNFTVPGGSTLARRMEQFAGYLRDHLELASLWSTQRRELRDLAKTLVAEEAIRYFRHQLADHGFPDPAEHHLETLRSHAERGSRHFSLGQLYRMAWTSARNAASAYERNRGMSKEKAAAHGVNSFVGWVQRGLDAPAELGDHFREDFELPLTAATDVVFRVVLDLSPMRALPGDIDAALEGSPDEELRRACNDRIPDRHEVMEWLRTNAEWEPDDFRSGLERVGGEDFELCGPGCAHERAPMVAYQSSRLIDRIVSRVGARDAAVVTAEAMSIGNENDYRGRSGDLVLAHVARALGWTSADREDDEREDLPVAF
;
A
#
# COMPACT_ATOMS: atom_id res chain seq x y z
N MET A 1 28.38 -20.14 -64.40
CA MET A 1 28.40 -21.40 -65.19
C MET A 1 29.43 -21.26 -66.29
N PRO A 2 30.24 -22.28 -66.59
CA PRO A 2 31.15 -22.21 -67.73
C PRO A 2 30.33 -22.19 -69.02
N GLU A 3 30.47 -21.11 -69.82
CA GLU A 3 29.66 -20.86 -71.03
C GLU A 3 29.92 -21.83 -72.20
N ASN A 4 30.78 -22.86 -72.03
CA ASN A 4 31.08 -23.84 -73.07
C ASN A 4 31.43 -25.22 -72.45
N ALA A 5 30.47 -25.89 -71.83
CA ALA A 5 30.64 -27.30 -71.50
C ALA A 5 30.57 -28.13 -72.81
N PRO A 6 31.54 -29.03 -73.10
CA PRO A 6 31.44 -29.91 -74.25
C PRO A 6 30.18 -30.79 -74.15
N PRO A 7 29.52 -31.10 -75.30
CA PRO A 7 28.33 -31.92 -75.31
C PRO A 7 28.62 -33.29 -74.69
N ALA A 8 27.65 -33.83 -73.96
CA ALA A 8 27.78 -35.15 -73.36
C ALA A 8 28.07 -36.21 -74.42
N ASP A 9 29.03 -37.09 -74.13
CA ASP A 9 29.36 -38.27 -74.94
C ASP A 9 28.37 -39.43 -74.74
N PHE A 10 27.28 -39.19 -74.01
CA PHE A 10 26.22 -40.15 -73.72
C PHE A 10 24.84 -39.52 -73.93
N GLU A 11 23.85 -40.36 -74.25
CA GLU A 11 22.45 -39.97 -74.32
C GLU A 11 21.72 -40.48 -73.07
N LEU A 12 21.15 -39.57 -72.28
CA LEU A 12 20.34 -39.91 -71.11
C LEU A 12 18.86 -39.66 -71.37
N ARG A 13 18.05 -40.72 -71.35
CA ARG A 13 16.59 -40.63 -71.48
C ARG A 13 15.92 -40.94 -70.16
N VAL A 14 15.21 -39.96 -69.60
CA VAL A 14 14.40 -40.13 -68.39
C VAL A 14 12.97 -40.43 -68.79
N SER A 15 12.46 -41.60 -68.40
CA SER A 15 11.06 -41.98 -68.60
C SER A 15 10.32 -41.88 -67.26
N PRO A 16 9.24 -41.09 -67.15
CA PRO A 16 8.50 -40.97 -65.90
C PRO A 16 7.83 -42.30 -65.54
N THR A 17 7.75 -42.61 -64.25
CA THR A 17 6.94 -43.73 -63.75
C THR A 17 5.48 -43.29 -63.76
N LEU A 18 4.62 -43.98 -64.51
CA LEU A 18 3.22 -43.59 -64.72
C LEU A 18 2.42 -43.48 -63.41
N ASP A 19 2.70 -44.37 -62.45
CA ASP A 19 2.00 -44.43 -61.16
C ASP A 19 2.61 -43.49 -60.11
N ALA A 20 3.69 -42.76 -60.44
CA ALA A 20 4.31 -41.83 -59.51
C ALA A 20 3.60 -40.46 -59.55
N PRO A 21 3.37 -39.82 -58.38
CA PRO A 21 2.93 -38.43 -58.28
C PRO A 21 3.78 -37.46 -59.10
N ALA A 22 3.16 -36.38 -59.59
CA ALA A 22 3.81 -35.38 -60.44
C ALA A 22 5.06 -34.76 -59.78
N GLU A 23 5.05 -34.59 -58.46
CA GLU A 23 6.19 -34.07 -57.69
C GLU A 23 7.39 -35.03 -57.72
N LEU A 24 7.16 -36.34 -57.68
CA LEU A 24 8.22 -37.33 -57.81
C LEU A 24 8.77 -37.38 -59.24
N GLN A 25 7.90 -37.31 -60.26
CA GLN A 25 8.32 -37.24 -61.65
C GLN A 25 9.21 -36.01 -61.90
N GLU A 26 8.86 -34.86 -61.29
CA GLU A 26 9.66 -33.65 -61.35
C GLU A 26 10.99 -33.81 -60.59
N ILE A 27 11.01 -34.44 -59.41
CA ILE A 27 12.26 -34.79 -58.70
C ILE A 27 13.15 -35.67 -59.58
N ALA A 28 12.59 -36.65 -60.30
CA ALA A 28 13.34 -37.49 -61.23
C ALA A 28 13.93 -36.67 -62.37
N ARG A 29 13.15 -35.78 -62.98
CA ARG A 29 13.61 -34.87 -64.04
C ARG A 29 14.78 -34.00 -63.56
N LEU A 30 14.60 -33.30 -62.44
CA LEU A 30 15.61 -32.42 -61.84
C LEU A 30 16.87 -33.17 -61.39
N TYR A 31 16.71 -34.41 -60.90
CA TYR A 31 17.84 -35.22 -60.46
C TYR A 31 18.71 -35.70 -61.62
N TRP A 32 18.15 -35.94 -62.80
CA TRP A 32 18.88 -36.41 -63.97
C TRP A 32 19.27 -35.30 -64.96
N GLU A 33 18.90 -34.04 -64.68
CA GLU A 33 19.27 -32.86 -65.45
C GLU A 33 20.78 -32.59 -65.39
N HIS A 34 21.43 -32.47 -66.55
CA HIS A 34 22.86 -32.25 -66.67
C HIS A 34 23.19 -31.21 -67.76
N ASP A 35 24.29 -30.49 -67.56
CA ASP A 35 24.78 -29.44 -68.46
C ASP A 35 25.91 -29.91 -69.39
N GLY A 36 26.27 -31.19 -69.33
CA GLY A 36 27.32 -31.79 -70.16
C GLY A 36 28.47 -32.33 -69.33
N LEU A 37 29.70 -32.20 -69.84
CA LEU A 37 30.91 -32.74 -69.21
C LEU A 37 31.81 -31.64 -68.66
N ASP A 38 32.47 -31.94 -67.56
CA ASP A 38 33.55 -31.12 -67.02
C ASP A 38 34.79 -31.21 -67.93
N PRO A 39 35.27 -30.10 -68.53
CA PRO A 39 36.39 -30.10 -69.46
C PRO A 39 37.72 -30.59 -68.84
N TYR A 40 37.85 -30.60 -67.51
CA TYR A 40 39.10 -30.98 -66.84
C TYR A 40 39.06 -32.37 -66.18
N GLY A 41 37.94 -32.71 -65.54
CA GLY A 41 37.79 -33.97 -64.80
C GLY A 41 37.08 -35.08 -65.57
N ASN A 42 36.55 -34.81 -66.76
CA ASN A 42 35.66 -35.71 -67.51
C ASN A 42 34.46 -36.19 -66.66
N GLY A 43 34.04 -35.43 -65.65
CA GLY A 43 32.88 -35.71 -64.81
C GLY A 43 31.59 -35.20 -65.44
N VAL A 44 30.44 -35.75 -65.07
CA VAL A 44 29.14 -35.19 -65.50
C VAL A 44 28.83 -33.94 -64.68
N LEU A 45 28.60 -32.80 -65.36
CA LEU A 45 28.15 -31.57 -64.74
C LEU A 45 26.63 -31.64 -64.56
N TRP A 46 26.18 -31.88 -63.33
CA TRP A 46 24.76 -31.87 -63.01
C TRP A 46 24.25 -30.44 -62.83
N THR A 47 23.12 -30.11 -63.45
CA THR A 47 22.55 -28.75 -63.43
C THR A 47 22.23 -28.27 -62.02
N ARG A 48 21.89 -29.20 -61.12
CA ARG A 48 21.54 -28.92 -59.72
C ARG A 48 22.26 -29.82 -58.74
N LYS A 49 22.57 -29.27 -57.56
CA LYS A 49 23.05 -30.07 -56.42
C LYS A 49 21.88 -30.85 -55.83
N THR A 50 22.17 -32.04 -55.30
CA THR A 50 21.15 -32.90 -54.68
C THR A 50 20.47 -32.25 -53.48
N THR A 51 21.14 -31.31 -52.80
CA THR A 51 20.61 -30.53 -51.67
C THR A 51 19.58 -29.47 -52.07
N GLU A 52 19.50 -29.13 -53.35
CA GLU A 52 18.58 -28.11 -53.89
C GLU A 52 17.27 -28.72 -54.41
N ILE A 53 17.16 -30.06 -54.40
CA ILE A 53 15.98 -30.79 -54.83
C ILE A 53 15.16 -31.12 -53.58
N ASP A 54 13.87 -30.78 -53.57
CA ASP A 54 13.00 -31.03 -52.41
C ASP A 54 12.48 -32.48 -52.38
N PHE A 55 13.38 -33.41 -52.06
CA PHE A 55 13.08 -34.85 -52.01
C PHE A 55 12.75 -35.37 -50.60
N LYS A 56 13.07 -34.59 -49.56
CA LYS A 56 12.93 -35.00 -48.15
C LYS A 56 11.50 -35.39 -47.74
N PRO A 57 10.42 -34.81 -48.31
CA PRO A 57 9.05 -35.27 -48.05
C PRO A 57 8.78 -36.70 -48.55
N TRP A 58 9.62 -37.21 -49.44
CA TRP A 58 9.44 -38.48 -50.14
C TRP A 58 10.40 -39.57 -49.67
N SER A 59 11.66 -39.25 -49.44
CA SER A 59 12.67 -40.22 -49.01
C SER A 59 13.83 -39.56 -48.25
N GLY A 60 14.52 -40.35 -47.43
CA GLY A 60 15.76 -39.94 -46.79
C GLY A 60 16.91 -39.73 -47.78
N THR A 61 16.80 -40.25 -49.00
CA THR A 61 17.80 -40.05 -50.06
C THR A 61 17.16 -39.62 -51.39
N VAL A 62 17.82 -38.68 -52.06
CA VAL A 62 17.32 -38.10 -53.32
C VAL A 62 17.20 -39.13 -54.44
N HIS A 63 18.10 -40.11 -54.50
CA HIS A 63 18.13 -41.08 -55.60
C HIS A 63 17.01 -42.12 -55.47
N TYR A 64 16.53 -42.43 -54.26
CA TYR A 64 15.33 -43.26 -54.08
C TYR A 64 14.07 -42.50 -54.49
N ALA A 65 13.96 -41.22 -54.15
CA ALA A 65 12.85 -40.37 -54.60
C ALA A 65 12.85 -40.21 -56.13
N ALA A 66 14.01 -39.89 -56.73
CA ALA A 66 14.16 -39.80 -58.17
C ALA A 66 13.87 -41.13 -58.88
N ALA A 67 14.31 -42.26 -58.31
CA ALA A 67 14.03 -43.58 -58.84
C ALA A 67 12.53 -43.96 -58.76
N ALA A 68 11.82 -43.49 -57.74
CA ALA A 68 10.36 -43.64 -57.65
C ALA A 68 9.66 -42.82 -58.75
N GLY A 69 10.12 -41.60 -59.01
CA GLY A 69 9.55 -40.71 -60.01
C GLY A 69 9.83 -41.06 -61.47
N GLY A 70 10.95 -41.71 -61.77
CA GLY A 70 11.30 -42.08 -63.13
C GLY A 70 12.50 -43.01 -63.26
N VAL A 71 12.68 -43.51 -64.48
CA VAL A 71 13.79 -44.38 -64.87
C VAL A 71 14.67 -43.65 -65.87
N ALA A 72 15.92 -43.38 -65.49
CA ALA A 72 16.92 -42.86 -66.40
C ALA A 72 17.67 -44.01 -67.08
N THR A 73 17.71 -43.97 -68.41
CA THR A 73 18.34 -45.00 -69.25
C THR A 73 19.40 -44.34 -70.12
N SER A 74 20.61 -44.89 -70.12
CA SER A 74 21.63 -44.53 -71.09
C SER A 74 21.67 -45.57 -72.21
N ARG A 75 21.65 -45.10 -73.47
CA ARG A 75 21.81 -45.97 -74.66
C ARG A 75 23.27 -46.20 -75.04
N THR A 76 24.17 -45.48 -74.39
CA THR A 76 25.60 -45.47 -74.69
C THR A 76 26.34 -46.56 -73.91
N PHE A 77 25.76 -47.03 -72.80
CA PHE A 77 26.32 -48.08 -71.96
C PHE A 77 25.34 -49.24 -71.87
N ASP A 78 25.84 -50.46 -71.98
CA ASP A 78 25.06 -51.68 -71.80
C ASP A 78 25.33 -52.28 -70.43
N CYS A 79 24.32 -52.95 -69.88
CA CYS A 79 24.47 -53.69 -68.64
C CYS A 79 25.32 -54.95 -68.87
N PRO A 80 26.39 -55.20 -68.11
CA PRO A 80 27.24 -56.38 -68.28
C PRO A 80 26.48 -57.69 -67.99
N THR A 81 25.47 -57.64 -67.12
CA THR A 81 24.72 -58.82 -66.67
C THR A 81 23.60 -59.24 -67.65
N CYS A 82 22.88 -58.28 -68.25
CA CYS A 82 21.72 -58.59 -69.10
C CYS A 82 21.85 -58.14 -70.56
N GLY A 83 22.89 -57.38 -70.92
CA GLY A 83 23.13 -56.90 -72.30
C GLY A 83 22.18 -55.80 -72.79
N GLU A 84 21.24 -55.34 -71.96
CA GLU A 84 20.30 -54.26 -72.29
C GLU A 84 20.90 -52.87 -71.99
N PRO A 85 20.36 -51.78 -72.58
CA PRO A 85 20.77 -50.42 -72.25
C PRO A 85 20.74 -50.13 -70.75
N LEU A 86 21.78 -49.46 -70.24
CA LEU A 86 22.01 -49.28 -68.81
C LEU A 86 20.96 -48.35 -68.18
N THR A 87 20.01 -48.93 -67.45
CA THR A 87 19.13 -48.19 -66.55
C THR A 87 19.90 -47.83 -65.27
N LEU A 88 20.00 -46.54 -64.95
CA LEU A 88 20.84 -46.05 -63.87
C LEU A 88 20.15 -46.16 -62.51
N SER A 89 20.91 -46.54 -61.48
CA SER A 89 20.46 -46.54 -60.07
C SER A 89 20.79 -45.25 -59.32
N SER A 90 21.82 -44.51 -59.75
CA SER A 90 22.22 -43.21 -59.19
C SER A 90 23.11 -42.43 -60.16
N ARG A 91 23.38 -41.15 -59.85
CA ARG A 91 24.40 -40.35 -60.57
C ARG A 91 25.79 -41.01 -60.54
N GLN A 92 26.12 -41.77 -59.49
CA GLN A 92 27.39 -42.50 -59.38
C GLN A 92 27.47 -43.65 -60.40
N THR A 93 26.36 -44.34 -60.63
CA THR A 93 26.28 -45.44 -61.61
C THR A 93 26.66 -44.96 -63.03
N LEU A 94 26.25 -43.74 -63.39
CA LEU A 94 26.65 -43.13 -64.67
C LEU A 94 28.14 -42.75 -64.67
N ALA A 95 28.65 -42.21 -63.58
CA ALA A 95 30.07 -41.90 -63.44
C ALA A 95 30.95 -43.15 -63.54
N ASP A 96 30.51 -44.27 -62.96
CA ASP A 96 31.22 -45.55 -63.00
C ASP A 96 31.22 -46.14 -64.42
N ALA A 97 30.07 -46.14 -65.10
CA ALA A 97 29.97 -46.57 -66.50
C ALA A 97 30.91 -45.77 -67.42
N ARG A 98 30.98 -44.44 -67.23
CA ARG A 98 31.87 -43.56 -68.01
C ARG A 98 33.36 -43.77 -67.71
N ARG A 99 33.70 -44.32 -66.54
CA ARG A 99 35.08 -44.71 -66.20
C ARG A 99 35.47 -46.09 -66.74
N GLY A 100 34.60 -46.73 -67.51
CA GLY A 100 34.82 -48.08 -68.03
C GLY A 100 34.65 -49.17 -66.98
N LEU A 101 34.04 -48.86 -65.82
CA LEU A 101 33.58 -49.89 -64.89
C LEU A 101 32.31 -50.53 -65.45
N SER A 102 31.99 -51.72 -64.95
CA SER A 102 30.84 -52.52 -65.41
C SER A 102 29.73 -52.49 -64.35
N PRO A 103 29.02 -51.37 -64.12
CA PRO A 103 27.96 -51.32 -63.15
C PRO A 103 26.74 -52.13 -63.62
N GLU A 104 26.11 -52.83 -62.69
CA GLU A 104 24.85 -53.51 -62.96
C GLU A 104 23.70 -52.51 -63.15
N CYS A 105 22.82 -52.78 -64.10
CA CYS A 105 21.64 -51.94 -64.29
C CYS A 105 20.68 -52.06 -63.10
N ARG A 106 19.84 -51.04 -62.93
CA ARG A 106 18.77 -50.98 -61.94
C ARG A 106 17.87 -52.24 -61.90
N LYS A 107 17.66 -52.93 -63.04
CA LYS A 107 16.91 -54.20 -63.08
C LYS A 107 17.69 -55.39 -62.51
N CYS A 108 19.01 -55.44 -62.69
CA CYS A 108 19.87 -56.55 -62.26
C CYS A 108 20.22 -56.49 -60.77
N ASN A 109 20.44 -55.29 -60.21
CA ASN A 109 20.79 -55.12 -58.79
C ASN A 109 19.55 -55.12 -57.86
N GLY A 110 18.37 -54.74 -58.36
CA GLY A 110 17.08 -54.86 -57.64
C GLY A 110 16.85 -53.89 -56.47
N THR A 111 17.88 -53.59 -55.69
CA THR A 111 17.82 -52.78 -54.45
C THR A 111 17.14 -51.42 -54.63
N ILE A 112 17.43 -50.73 -55.74
CA ILE A 112 16.85 -49.41 -56.03
C ILE A 112 15.35 -49.50 -56.37
N ASN A 113 14.90 -50.60 -56.98
CA ASN A 113 13.49 -50.82 -57.31
C ASN A 113 12.68 -51.09 -56.04
N GLU A 114 13.20 -51.89 -55.13
CA GLU A 114 12.56 -52.16 -53.84
C GLU A 114 12.41 -50.88 -53.01
N ARG A 115 13.45 -50.06 -52.95
CA ARG A 115 13.43 -48.77 -52.23
C ARG A 115 12.52 -47.75 -52.91
N ALA A 116 12.49 -47.71 -54.25
CA ALA A 116 11.57 -46.85 -55.00
C ALA A 116 10.10 -47.28 -54.82
N ALA A 117 9.82 -48.59 -54.81
CA ALA A 117 8.49 -49.12 -54.56
C ALA A 117 7.99 -48.77 -53.14
N ALA A 118 8.88 -48.83 -52.13
CA ALA A 118 8.56 -48.41 -50.76
C ALA A 118 8.20 -46.91 -50.65
N VAL A 119 8.72 -46.05 -51.53
CA VAL A 119 8.37 -44.62 -51.59
C VAL A 119 6.98 -44.40 -52.20
N LEU A 120 6.54 -45.30 -53.08
CA LEU A 120 5.23 -45.27 -53.75
C LEU A 120 4.15 -46.09 -53.03
N ASP A 121 4.48 -46.79 -51.93
CA ASP A 121 3.53 -47.59 -51.16
C ASP A 121 2.33 -46.70 -50.71
N PRO A 122 1.09 -47.04 -51.09
CA PRO A 122 -0.12 -46.31 -50.68
C PRO A 122 -0.18 -46.05 -49.18
N SER A 123 0.29 -46.99 -48.35
CA SER A 123 0.27 -46.86 -46.89
C SER A 123 1.19 -45.73 -46.38
N THR A 124 2.33 -45.49 -47.04
CA THR A 124 3.23 -44.39 -46.69
C THR A 124 2.78 -43.06 -47.27
N VAL A 125 2.09 -43.05 -48.43
CA VAL A 125 1.48 -41.85 -49.00
C VAL A 125 0.35 -41.34 -48.10
N GLU A 126 -0.55 -42.21 -47.64
CA GLU A 126 -1.65 -41.86 -46.73
C GLU A 126 -1.14 -41.32 -45.38
N LYS A 127 -0.15 -41.98 -44.77
CA LYS A 127 0.48 -41.51 -43.53
C LYS A 127 1.07 -40.10 -43.67
N ARG A 128 1.68 -39.79 -44.81
CA ARG A 128 2.25 -38.46 -45.09
C ARG A 128 1.18 -37.40 -45.28
N GLN A 129 0.11 -37.70 -46.01
CA GLN A 129 -1.03 -36.79 -46.15
C GLN A 129 -1.73 -36.55 -44.80
N GLY A 130 -1.87 -37.58 -43.97
CA GLY A 130 -2.38 -37.48 -42.61
C GLY A 130 -1.52 -36.57 -41.74
N LYS A 131 -0.19 -36.76 -41.77
CA LYS A 131 0.77 -35.89 -41.04
C LYS A 131 0.74 -34.45 -41.54
N ALA A 132 0.76 -34.21 -42.85
CA ALA A 132 0.70 -32.85 -43.40
C ALA A 132 -0.61 -32.12 -43.01
N LYS A 133 -1.75 -32.84 -42.98
CA LYS A 133 -3.01 -32.28 -42.49
C LYS A 133 -2.98 -32.01 -40.98
N ALA A 134 -2.38 -32.88 -40.18
CA ALA A 134 -2.20 -32.68 -38.74
C ALA A 134 -1.29 -31.48 -38.45
N ASP A 135 -0.12 -31.42 -39.07
CA ASP A 135 0.84 -30.31 -38.94
C ASP A 135 0.20 -28.97 -39.39
N LYS A 136 -0.61 -28.98 -40.47
CA LYS A 136 -1.36 -27.79 -40.90
C LYS A 136 -2.42 -27.36 -39.87
N ARG A 137 -3.14 -28.30 -39.27
CA ARG A 137 -4.12 -28.01 -38.21
C ARG A 137 -3.45 -27.48 -36.95
N GLU A 138 -2.32 -28.06 -36.55
CA GLU A 138 -1.54 -27.63 -35.40
C GLU A 138 -1.00 -26.20 -35.59
N ARG A 139 -0.45 -25.89 -36.76
CA ARG A 139 0.00 -24.53 -37.10
C ARG A 139 -1.15 -23.52 -37.06
N ALA A 140 -2.30 -23.86 -37.63
CA ALA A 140 -3.48 -23.00 -37.60
C ALA A 140 -4.01 -22.78 -36.16
N ALA A 141 -4.00 -23.82 -35.32
CA ALA A 141 -4.39 -23.70 -33.91
C ALA A 141 -3.39 -22.83 -33.12
N ALA A 142 -2.09 -22.96 -33.37
CA ALA A 142 -1.07 -22.14 -32.73
C ALA A 142 -1.09 -20.67 -33.21
N GLU A 143 -1.53 -20.41 -34.44
CA GLU A 143 -1.76 -19.06 -34.96
C GLU A 143 -2.99 -18.42 -34.31
N ALA A 144 -4.12 -19.12 -34.29
CA ALA A 144 -5.34 -18.65 -33.61
C ALA A 144 -5.13 -18.42 -32.10
N ALA A 145 -4.35 -19.26 -31.42
CA ALA A 145 -4.00 -19.05 -30.01
C ALA A 145 -3.16 -17.78 -29.80
N ARG A 146 -2.24 -17.45 -30.73
CA ARG A 146 -1.45 -16.22 -30.69
C ARG A 146 -2.29 -14.99 -30.97
N GLU A 147 -3.24 -15.07 -31.91
CA GLU A 147 -4.18 -13.98 -32.19
C GLU A 147 -5.08 -13.69 -30.98
N ASN A 148 -5.63 -14.73 -30.34
CA ASN A 148 -6.45 -14.57 -29.14
C ASN A 148 -5.65 -13.99 -27.96
N ASP A 149 -4.40 -14.41 -27.77
CA ASP A 149 -3.52 -13.86 -26.73
C ASP A 149 -3.20 -12.39 -27.00
N ALA A 150 -2.93 -12.03 -28.26
CA ALA A 150 -2.70 -10.64 -28.67
C ALA A 150 -3.93 -9.76 -28.45
N LEU A 151 -5.14 -10.26 -28.76
CA LEU A 151 -6.40 -9.56 -28.51
C LEU A 151 -6.59 -9.31 -27.00
N ARG A 152 -6.38 -10.33 -26.17
CA ARG A 152 -6.49 -10.22 -24.71
C ARG A 152 -5.52 -9.18 -24.14
N VAL A 153 -4.26 -9.20 -24.57
CA VAL A 153 -3.26 -8.21 -24.14
C VAL A 153 -3.66 -6.79 -24.55
N GLN A 154 -4.26 -6.62 -25.74
CA GLN A 154 -4.78 -5.31 -26.18
C GLN A 154 -5.98 -4.85 -25.34
N GLU A 155 -6.93 -5.74 -25.04
CA GLU A 155 -8.08 -5.44 -24.18
C GLU A 155 -7.66 -5.07 -22.75
N GLU A 156 -6.72 -5.82 -22.16
CA GLU A 156 -6.14 -5.53 -20.85
C GLU A 156 -5.42 -4.18 -20.82
N ALA A 157 -4.65 -3.85 -21.86
CA ALA A 157 -3.96 -2.57 -21.97
C ALA A 157 -4.94 -1.38 -22.14
N ALA A 158 -5.99 -1.56 -22.93
CA ALA A 158 -7.04 -0.56 -23.11
C ALA A 158 -7.80 -0.30 -21.79
N LEU A 159 -8.15 -1.37 -21.06
CA LEU A 159 -8.79 -1.26 -19.76
C LEU A 159 -7.88 -0.55 -18.74
N GLU A 160 -6.59 -0.90 -18.68
CA GLU A 160 -5.61 -0.21 -17.82
C GLU A 160 -5.48 1.27 -18.17
N GLN A 161 -5.51 1.63 -19.45
CA GLN A 161 -5.48 3.03 -19.88
C GLN A 161 -6.74 3.78 -19.43
N MET A 162 -7.93 3.17 -19.57
CA MET A 162 -9.18 3.76 -19.08
C MET A 162 -9.16 3.95 -17.56
N ARG A 163 -8.66 2.95 -16.82
CA ARG A 163 -8.47 3.03 -15.36
C ARG A 163 -7.56 4.18 -14.96
N ARG A 164 -6.41 4.33 -15.62
CA ARG A 164 -5.50 5.46 -15.35
C ARG A 164 -6.14 6.81 -15.65
N ALA A 165 -6.95 6.90 -16.71
CA ALA A 165 -7.68 8.12 -17.02
C ALA A 165 -8.73 8.45 -15.92
N ALA A 166 -9.45 7.44 -15.42
CA ALA A 166 -10.40 7.61 -14.31
C ALA A 166 -9.70 8.08 -13.02
N ILE A 167 -8.55 7.47 -12.66
CA ILE A 167 -7.73 7.89 -11.52
C ILE A 167 -7.27 9.33 -11.68
N ALA A 168 -6.74 9.70 -12.85
CA ALA A 168 -6.26 11.06 -13.11
C ALA A 168 -7.39 12.11 -13.09
N ALA A 169 -8.60 11.73 -13.50
CA ALA A 169 -9.77 12.59 -13.45
C ALA A 169 -10.27 12.83 -12.02
N GLN A 170 -10.25 11.80 -11.16
CA GLN A 170 -10.71 11.91 -9.76
C GLN A 170 -9.65 12.53 -8.84
N TYR A 171 -8.37 12.27 -9.12
CA TYR A 171 -7.24 12.67 -8.27
C TYR A 171 -6.21 13.48 -9.08
N PRO A 172 -6.43 14.80 -9.28
CA PRO A 172 -5.52 15.63 -10.06
C PRO A 172 -4.15 15.79 -9.40
N SER A 173 -3.08 15.89 -10.19
CA SER A 173 -1.70 16.06 -9.69
C SER A 173 -1.39 17.45 -9.13
N GLU A 174 -2.15 18.45 -9.59
CA GLU A 174 -2.02 19.84 -9.20
C GLU A 174 -3.35 20.30 -8.61
N THR A 175 -3.30 20.83 -7.39
CA THR A 175 -4.42 21.52 -6.76
C THR A 175 -4.21 23.01 -6.97
N GLU A 176 -5.14 23.66 -7.66
CA GLU A 176 -5.04 25.10 -8.00
C GLU A 176 -5.09 26.01 -6.76
N ASP A 177 -5.44 25.47 -5.59
CA ASP A 177 -5.53 26.23 -4.35
C ASP A 177 -4.34 25.96 -3.41
N PRO A 178 -3.35 26.88 -3.36
CA PRO A 178 -2.26 26.80 -2.40
C PRO A 178 -2.64 27.32 -0.99
N GLY A 179 -3.86 27.81 -0.78
CA GLY A 179 -4.23 28.64 0.39
C GLY A 179 -5.23 28.03 1.37
N GLU A 180 -6.04 27.05 0.97
CA GLU A 180 -7.10 26.50 1.83
C GLU A 180 -6.86 25.00 2.14
N TYR A 181 -5.67 24.69 2.68
CA TYR A 181 -5.49 23.40 3.34
C TYR A 181 -6.26 23.42 4.65
N ASP A 182 -6.90 22.31 4.99
CA ASP A 182 -7.62 22.19 6.26
C ASP A 182 -6.66 21.97 7.46
N LEU A 183 -5.51 22.66 7.46
CA LEU A 183 -4.58 22.68 8.58
C LEU A 183 -5.21 23.34 9.81
N VAL A 184 -6.17 24.25 9.62
CA VAL A 184 -6.83 24.93 10.74
C VAL A 184 -7.77 23.98 11.46
N HIS A 185 -8.56 23.16 10.76
CA HIS A 185 -9.50 22.23 11.42
C HIS A 185 -8.94 20.82 11.65
N ALA A 186 -7.82 20.45 11.01
CA ALA A 186 -7.14 19.19 11.29
C ALA A 186 -6.70 19.09 12.76
N SER A 187 -6.88 17.90 13.34
CA SER A 187 -6.47 17.63 14.72
C SER A 187 -4.94 17.63 14.86
N VAL A 188 -4.43 17.65 16.10
CA VAL A 188 -2.98 17.52 16.30
C VAL A 188 -2.50 16.16 15.84
N THR A 189 -3.26 15.10 16.10
CA THR A 189 -2.94 13.73 15.66
C THR A 189 -2.88 13.64 14.13
N ASP A 190 -3.80 14.28 13.41
CA ASP A 190 -3.79 14.32 11.95
C ASP A 190 -2.50 14.97 11.42
N LYS A 191 -2.13 16.13 11.98
CA LYS A 191 -0.93 16.90 11.59
C LYS A 191 0.35 16.13 11.89
N VAL A 192 0.45 15.55 13.09
CA VAL A 192 1.58 14.69 13.48
C VAL A 192 1.66 13.47 12.57
N GLY A 193 0.53 12.83 12.26
CA GLY A 193 0.45 11.70 11.34
C GLY A 193 0.95 12.07 9.94
N ALA A 194 0.50 13.20 9.39
CA ALA A 194 0.98 13.69 8.10
C ALA A 194 2.50 13.95 8.10
N LEU A 195 3.02 14.63 9.12
CA LEU A 195 4.44 14.93 9.24
C LEU A 195 5.29 13.67 9.42
N ALA A 196 4.82 12.71 10.23
CA ALA A 196 5.46 11.42 10.45
C ALA A 196 5.53 10.60 9.15
N VAL A 197 4.44 10.56 8.38
CA VAL A 197 4.41 9.90 7.07
C VAL A 197 5.41 10.55 6.10
N ILE A 198 5.45 11.89 6.04
CA ILE A 198 6.39 12.62 5.19
C ILE A 198 7.83 12.34 5.61
N GLN A 199 8.13 12.30 6.90
CA GLN A 199 9.48 12.05 7.40
C GLN A 199 9.93 10.61 7.17
N ALA A 200 9.04 9.64 7.34
CA ALA A 200 9.35 8.22 7.18
C ALA A 200 9.45 7.79 5.71
N LEU A 201 8.58 8.33 4.85
CA LEU A 201 8.33 7.81 3.51
C LEU A 201 8.42 8.87 2.41
N GLY A 202 8.70 10.13 2.75
CA GLY A 202 8.86 11.20 1.79
C GLY A 202 10.17 11.03 1.02
N PHE A 203 10.07 10.88 -0.30
CA PHE A 203 11.23 10.77 -1.17
C PHE A 203 11.68 12.14 -1.68
N SER A 204 12.92 12.23 -2.16
CA SER A 204 13.42 13.42 -2.88
C SER A 204 12.61 13.77 -4.14
N SER A 205 11.77 12.85 -4.63
CA SER A 205 10.81 13.10 -5.71
C SER A 205 9.55 13.85 -5.26
N GLY A 206 9.28 13.94 -3.97
CA GLY A 206 8.07 14.57 -3.40
C GLY A 206 6.80 13.70 -3.45
N LEU A 207 6.95 12.40 -3.66
CA LEU A 207 5.89 11.41 -3.48
C LEU A 207 6.13 10.64 -2.19
N VAL A 208 5.04 10.16 -1.60
CA VAL A 208 5.02 9.24 -0.47
C VAL A 208 4.63 7.86 -1.01
N HIS A 209 5.51 6.88 -0.84
CA HIS A 209 5.24 5.48 -1.18
C HIS A 209 5.16 4.66 0.10
N VAL A 210 3.94 4.23 0.45
CA VAL A 210 3.70 3.51 1.72
C VAL A 210 4.37 2.14 1.73
N GLY A 211 4.28 1.39 0.63
CA GLY A 211 4.82 0.04 0.57
C GLY A 211 4.23 -0.84 1.68
N ARG A 212 5.09 -1.53 2.45
CA ARG A 212 4.66 -2.33 3.59
C ARG A 212 4.76 -1.54 4.88
N TYR A 213 3.65 -1.39 5.59
CA TYR A 213 3.61 -0.68 6.88
C TYR A 213 4.60 -1.20 7.93
N ALA A 214 4.85 -2.51 7.96
CA ALA A 214 5.81 -3.13 8.89
C ALA A 214 7.25 -2.65 8.67
N GLU A 215 7.56 -2.11 7.49
CA GLU A 215 8.88 -1.62 7.09
C GLU A 215 8.91 -0.08 7.07
N ALA A 216 7.78 0.59 7.30
CA ALA A 216 7.61 2.02 7.09
C ALA A 216 8.02 2.88 8.30
N ASP A 217 8.16 2.30 9.49
CA ASP A 217 8.56 2.99 10.74
C ASP A 217 7.83 4.34 11.00
N ILE A 218 6.58 4.46 10.54
CA ILE A 218 5.74 5.66 10.73
C ILE A 218 5.38 5.79 12.21
N ALA A 219 4.87 4.72 12.80
CA ALA A 219 4.45 4.63 14.20
C ALA A 219 4.84 3.28 14.80
N PRO A 220 4.84 3.13 16.15
CA PRO A 220 5.43 1.95 16.80
C PRO A 220 4.72 0.63 16.48
N THR A 221 3.46 0.69 16.00
CA THR A 221 2.71 -0.47 15.52
C THR A 221 2.19 -0.26 14.11
N VAL A 222 1.90 -1.36 13.43
CA VAL A 222 1.28 -1.35 12.09
C VAL A 222 -0.10 -0.70 12.14
N ASP A 223 -0.93 -1.06 13.12
CA ASP A 223 -2.28 -0.52 13.25
C ASP A 223 -2.25 1.00 13.47
N MET A 224 -1.37 1.49 14.36
CA MET A 224 -1.20 2.94 14.56
C MET A 224 -0.67 3.64 13.31
N SER A 225 0.22 3.00 12.54
CA SER A 225 0.71 3.55 11.27
C SER A 225 -0.41 3.69 10.24
N VAL A 226 -1.32 2.70 10.17
CA VAL A 226 -2.51 2.74 9.32
C VAL A 226 -3.47 3.83 9.77
N GLU A 227 -3.73 3.94 11.08
CA GLU A 227 -4.61 4.95 11.66
C GLU A 227 -4.09 6.37 11.39
N LEU A 228 -2.82 6.66 11.66
CA LEU A 228 -2.23 7.97 11.42
C LEU A 228 -2.26 8.36 9.93
N LEU A 229 -1.94 7.43 9.03
CA LEU A 229 -2.01 7.70 7.59
C LEU A 229 -3.46 7.96 7.16
N ALA A 230 -4.41 7.14 7.61
CA ALA A 230 -5.82 7.30 7.27
C ALA A 230 -6.41 8.60 7.82
N ALA A 231 -6.00 8.98 9.03
CA ALA A 231 -6.39 10.24 9.68
C ALA A 231 -5.87 11.45 8.87
N ALA A 232 -4.57 11.47 8.54
CA ALA A 232 -3.95 12.49 7.70
C ALA A 232 -4.59 12.58 6.30
N TRP A 233 -4.94 11.45 5.68
CA TRP A 233 -5.63 11.42 4.39
C TRP A 233 -7.05 11.97 4.48
N ARG A 234 -7.84 11.57 5.50
CA ARG A 234 -9.21 12.07 5.71
C ARG A 234 -9.25 13.56 6.01
N ALA A 235 -8.26 14.06 6.76
CA ALA A 235 -8.04 15.48 7.01
C ALA A 235 -7.48 16.24 5.80
N ARG A 236 -7.33 15.58 4.63
CA ARG A 236 -6.80 16.16 3.38
C ARG A 236 -5.39 16.73 3.50
N LEU A 237 -4.62 16.27 4.49
CA LEU A 237 -3.21 16.59 4.65
C LEU A 237 -2.33 15.72 3.74
N LEU A 238 -2.85 14.57 3.30
CA LEU A 238 -2.31 13.73 2.25
C LEU A 238 -3.35 13.58 1.16
N LEU A 239 -2.93 13.71 -0.10
CA LEU A 239 -3.76 13.57 -1.28
C LEU A 239 -3.31 12.34 -2.06
N VAL A 240 -4.26 11.61 -2.65
CA VAL A 240 -3.94 10.52 -3.58
C VAL A 240 -3.33 11.13 -4.84
N HIS A 241 -2.18 10.60 -5.26
CA HIS A 241 -1.51 11.06 -6.47
C HIS A 241 -1.97 10.21 -7.68
N PRO A 242 -2.17 10.82 -8.88
CA PRO A 242 -2.66 10.10 -10.06
C PRO A 242 -1.70 9.04 -10.62
N SER A 243 -0.43 9.06 -10.19
CA SER A 243 0.53 8.00 -10.54
C SER A 243 0.33 6.71 -9.73
N SER A 244 -0.65 6.66 -8.82
CA SER A 244 -0.98 5.44 -8.09
C SER A 244 -1.35 4.31 -9.06
N PRO A 245 -0.87 3.09 -8.84
CA PRO A 245 -1.17 1.97 -9.73
C PRO A 245 -2.67 1.62 -9.66
N SER A 246 -3.23 1.11 -10.75
CA SER A 246 -4.67 0.80 -10.82
C SER A 246 -5.13 -0.23 -9.78
N ASN A 247 -4.25 -1.14 -9.37
CA ASN A 247 -4.52 -2.14 -8.32
C ASN A 247 -4.45 -1.57 -6.88
N ALA A 248 -4.24 -0.26 -6.72
CA ALA A 248 -4.40 0.45 -5.45
C ALA A 248 -5.84 0.88 -5.17
N PHE A 249 -6.74 0.70 -6.14
CA PHE A 249 -8.13 1.14 -6.05
C PHE A 249 -9.09 -0.04 -6.11
N VAL A 250 -10.24 0.12 -5.44
CA VAL A 250 -11.38 -0.78 -5.61
C VAL A 250 -12.19 -0.30 -6.80
N TRP A 251 -12.30 -1.13 -7.84
CA TRP A 251 -13.09 -0.84 -9.05
C TRP A 251 -14.53 -1.30 -8.88
N SER A 252 -15.47 -0.65 -9.56
CA SER A 252 -16.87 -1.08 -9.58
C SER A 252 -17.00 -2.51 -10.12
N GLU A 253 -17.92 -3.28 -9.55
CA GLU A 253 -18.26 -4.62 -10.06
C GLU A 253 -19.07 -4.53 -11.36
N ASP A 254 -19.84 -3.45 -11.55
CA ASP A 254 -20.71 -3.23 -12.70
C ASP A 254 -19.94 -2.72 -13.93
N ASP A 255 -18.94 -1.85 -13.71
CA ASP A 255 -18.04 -1.35 -14.75
C ASP A 255 -16.57 -1.44 -14.28
N PRO A 256 -15.74 -2.32 -14.88
CA PRO A 256 -14.36 -2.49 -14.48
C PRO A 256 -13.46 -1.27 -14.75
N ALA A 257 -13.95 -0.27 -15.49
CA ALA A 257 -13.29 1.01 -15.73
C ALA A 257 -13.78 2.15 -14.81
N GLU A 258 -14.87 1.94 -14.05
CA GLU A 258 -15.39 2.92 -13.10
C GLU A 258 -14.70 2.79 -11.73
N LEU A 259 -14.19 3.92 -11.24
CA LEU A 259 -13.44 4.00 -10.01
C LEU A 259 -14.38 4.03 -8.79
N GLY A 260 -14.18 3.11 -7.84
CA GLY A 260 -14.94 3.09 -6.59
C GLY A 260 -14.47 4.15 -5.59
N SER A 261 -15.10 4.17 -4.41
CA SER A 261 -14.79 5.14 -3.33
C SER A 261 -13.66 4.70 -2.39
N SER A 262 -13.17 3.48 -2.53
CA SER A 262 -12.24 2.85 -1.58
C SER A 262 -10.87 2.61 -2.20
N ILE A 263 -9.83 2.75 -1.36
CA ILE A 263 -8.43 2.59 -1.77
C ILE A 263 -7.70 1.61 -0.84
N TYR A 264 -6.65 0.98 -1.38
CA TYR A 264 -5.67 0.21 -0.63
C TYR A 264 -4.47 1.11 -0.34
N THR A 265 -4.43 1.67 0.86
CA THR A 265 -3.45 2.69 1.26
C THR A 265 -1.99 2.22 1.14
N GLU A 266 -1.71 0.94 1.37
CA GLU A 266 -0.38 0.33 1.21
C GLU A 266 0.18 0.38 -0.24
N ARG A 267 -0.72 0.47 -1.23
CA ARG A 267 -0.37 0.49 -2.67
C ARG A 267 -0.53 1.88 -3.29
N THR A 268 -1.13 2.80 -2.54
CA THR A 268 -1.46 4.13 -3.03
C THR A 268 -0.24 5.04 -2.92
N ASN A 269 0.00 5.84 -3.96
CA ASN A 269 1.00 6.89 -3.91
C ASN A 269 0.32 8.15 -3.40
N PHE A 270 0.90 8.77 -2.37
CA PHE A 270 0.37 10.03 -1.83
C PHE A 270 1.28 11.20 -2.22
N THR A 271 0.69 12.38 -2.25
CA THR A 271 1.37 13.66 -2.29
C THR A 271 0.79 14.57 -1.22
N VAL A 272 1.44 15.69 -0.96
CA VAL A 272 0.92 16.73 -0.07
C VAL A 272 0.20 17.80 -0.90
N PRO A 273 -0.71 18.58 -0.31
CA PRO A 273 -1.41 19.61 -1.05
C PRO A 273 -0.46 20.80 -1.35
N GLY A 274 -0.73 21.52 -2.44
CA GLY A 274 -0.12 22.82 -2.73
C GLY A 274 0.47 23.04 -4.12
N GLY A 275 0.82 24.30 -4.39
CA GLY A 275 1.30 24.76 -5.70
C GLY A 275 2.83 24.83 -5.78
N SER A 276 3.46 23.79 -6.33
CA SER A 276 4.87 23.79 -6.81
C SER A 276 5.24 22.40 -7.33
N THR A 277 6.52 22.21 -7.69
CA THR A 277 7.07 20.87 -7.96
C THR A 277 6.93 19.97 -6.75
N LEU A 278 6.65 18.68 -6.94
CA LEU A 278 6.35 17.73 -5.87
C LEU A 278 7.35 17.79 -4.69
N ALA A 279 8.65 17.80 -4.99
CA ALA A 279 9.69 17.83 -3.96
C ALA A 279 9.64 19.12 -3.11
N ARG A 280 9.54 20.29 -3.76
CA ARG A 280 9.46 21.58 -3.08
C ARG A 280 8.14 21.72 -2.30
N ARG A 281 7.05 21.19 -2.86
CA ARG A 281 5.72 21.16 -2.23
C ARG A 281 5.77 20.40 -0.91
N MET A 282 6.40 19.23 -0.91
CA MET A 282 6.60 18.41 0.29
C MET A 282 7.42 19.14 1.36
N GLU A 283 8.52 19.78 0.99
CA GLU A 283 9.36 20.56 1.91
C GLU A 283 8.59 21.74 2.52
N GLN A 284 7.87 22.50 1.69
CA GLN A 284 7.05 23.64 2.12
C GLN A 284 5.90 23.21 3.03
N PHE A 285 5.19 22.15 2.66
CA PHE A 285 4.08 21.63 3.44
C PHE A 285 4.54 21.07 4.79
N ALA A 286 5.69 20.39 4.83
CA ALA A 286 6.30 19.98 6.09
C ALA A 286 6.67 21.19 6.97
N GLY A 287 7.10 22.30 6.37
CA GLY A 287 7.25 23.59 7.06
C GLY A 287 5.94 24.07 7.68
N TYR A 288 4.87 24.15 6.87
CA TYR A 288 3.56 24.59 7.36
C TYR A 288 2.99 23.70 8.47
N LEU A 289 3.18 22.37 8.38
CA LEU A 289 2.79 21.45 9.43
C LEU A 289 3.53 21.75 10.75
N ARG A 290 4.83 22.05 10.69
CA ARG A 290 5.60 22.44 11.88
C ARG A 290 5.10 23.75 12.47
N ASP A 291 4.85 24.75 11.64
CA ASP A 291 4.32 26.05 12.10
C ASP A 291 2.96 25.88 12.82
N HIS A 292 2.08 25.02 12.30
CA HIS A 292 0.78 24.71 12.92
C HIS A 292 0.86 23.74 14.12
N LEU A 293 2.04 23.19 14.39
CA LEU A 293 2.32 22.36 15.55
C LEU A 293 3.15 23.11 16.61
N GLU A 294 3.50 24.39 16.37
CA GLU A 294 4.19 25.21 17.36
C GLU A 294 3.34 25.33 18.63
N LEU A 295 3.92 24.95 19.78
CA LEU A 295 3.20 24.89 21.06
C LEU A 295 2.51 26.21 21.43
N ALA A 296 3.13 27.34 21.12
CA ALA A 296 2.57 28.67 21.38
C ALA A 296 1.24 28.93 20.66
N SER A 297 0.98 28.24 19.53
CA SER A 297 -0.26 28.36 18.76
C SER A 297 -1.35 27.37 19.19
N LEU A 298 -0.97 26.28 19.87
CA LEU A 298 -1.90 25.20 20.21
C LEU A 298 -2.83 25.57 21.36
N TRP A 299 -4.13 25.36 21.16
CA TRP A 299 -5.16 25.46 22.20
C TRP A 299 -5.04 24.34 23.25
N SER A 300 -5.65 24.52 24.41
CA SER A 300 -5.58 23.53 25.50
C SER A 300 -6.13 22.15 25.15
N THR A 301 -7.14 22.07 24.27
CA THR A 301 -7.69 20.80 23.74
C THR A 301 -6.65 20.08 22.88
N GLN A 302 -6.00 20.81 21.98
CA GLN A 302 -4.92 20.33 21.11
C GLN A 302 -3.69 19.91 21.92
N ARG A 303 -3.32 20.68 22.95
CA ARG A 303 -2.22 20.29 23.86
C ARG A 303 -2.54 19.05 24.68
N ARG A 304 -3.82 18.85 25.07
CA ARG A 304 -4.25 17.60 25.72
C ARG A 304 -4.15 16.43 24.77
N GLU A 305 -4.65 16.58 23.53
CA GLU A 305 -4.50 15.58 22.47
C GLU A 305 -3.02 15.21 22.27
N LEU A 306 -2.13 16.20 22.18
CA LEU A 306 -0.68 16.00 22.06
C LEU A 306 -0.08 15.26 23.26
N ARG A 307 -0.48 15.62 24.49
CA ARG A 307 -0.06 14.94 25.72
C ARG A 307 -0.46 13.46 25.71
N ASP A 308 -1.70 13.18 25.32
CA ASP A 308 -2.22 11.81 25.28
C ASP A 308 -1.53 11.01 24.18
N LEU A 309 -1.31 11.60 23.00
CA LEU A 309 -0.55 11.00 21.92
C LEU A 309 0.91 10.69 22.34
N ALA A 310 1.59 11.61 23.02
CA ALA A 310 2.94 11.40 23.51
C ALA A 310 3.03 10.20 24.48
N LYS A 311 2.06 10.08 25.40
CA LYS A 311 1.99 8.95 26.35
C LYS A 311 1.72 7.62 25.64
N THR A 312 0.86 7.61 24.63
CA THR A 312 0.58 6.44 23.80
C THR A 312 1.82 6.00 23.03
N LEU A 313 2.52 6.94 22.38
CA LEU A 313 3.76 6.66 21.64
C LEU A 313 4.85 6.08 22.55
N VAL A 314 5.03 6.61 23.76
CA VAL A 314 5.98 6.06 24.74
C VAL A 314 5.62 4.63 25.13
N ALA A 315 4.35 4.34 25.36
CA ALA A 315 3.91 2.99 25.70
C ALA A 315 4.15 2.01 24.54
N GLU A 316 3.73 2.36 23.33
CA GLU A 316 3.81 1.48 22.17
C GLU A 316 5.27 1.31 21.66
N GLU A 317 6.14 2.33 21.77
CA GLU A 317 7.59 2.14 21.52
C GLU A 317 8.22 1.18 22.52
N ALA A 318 7.84 1.25 23.81
CA ALA A 318 8.35 0.31 24.80
C ALA A 318 7.95 -1.15 24.47
N ILE A 319 6.74 -1.35 23.92
CA ILE A 319 6.26 -2.66 23.45
C ILE A 319 7.02 -3.09 22.20
N ARG A 320 7.21 -2.20 21.22
CA ARG A 320 7.99 -2.47 20.00
C ARG A 320 9.41 -2.90 20.34
N TYR A 321 10.06 -2.19 21.27
CA TYR A 321 11.39 -2.54 21.77
C TYR A 321 11.40 -3.86 22.53
N PHE A 322 10.41 -4.12 23.39
CA PHE A 322 10.31 -5.41 24.10
C PHE A 322 10.22 -6.60 23.13
N ARG A 323 9.42 -6.48 22.07
CA ARG A 323 9.28 -7.52 21.03
C ARG A 323 10.57 -7.74 20.26
N HIS A 324 11.24 -6.64 19.88
CA HIS A 324 12.56 -6.71 19.26
C HIS A 324 13.57 -7.47 20.16
N GLN A 325 13.62 -7.14 21.45
CA GLN A 325 14.52 -7.82 22.40
C GLN A 325 14.14 -9.30 22.64
N LEU A 326 12.87 -9.68 22.54
CA LEU A 326 12.48 -11.09 22.53
C LEU A 326 12.95 -11.81 21.26
N ALA A 327 12.80 -11.17 20.09
CA ALA A 327 13.22 -11.72 18.81
C ALA A 327 14.75 -11.92 18.76
N ASP A 328 15.54 -11.01 19.33
CA ASP A 328 17.00 -11.13 19.43
C ASP A 328 17.44 -12.36 20.25
N HIS A 329 16.63 -12.75 21.24
CA HIS A 329 16.82 -13.98 22.00
C HIS A 329 16.16 -15.21 21.34
N GLY A 330 15.60 -15.06 20.15
CA GLY A 330 14.96 -16.13 19.38
C GLY A 330 13.63 -16.59 19.96
N PHE A 331 12.93 -15.74 20.73
CA PHE A 331 11.58 -15.98 21.23
C PHE A 331 10.53 -15.47 20.24
N PRO A 332 9.36 -16.12 20.17
CA PRO A 332 8.24 -15.61 19.38
C PRO A 332 7.63 -14.37 20.03
N ASP A 333 6.79 -13.68 19.27
CA ASP A 333 5.91 -12.66 19.84
C ASP A 333 5.02 -13.27 20.95
N PRO A 334 4.71 -12.51 22.02
CA PRO A 334 3.76 -12.94 23.03
C PRO A 334 2.38 -13.24 22.43
N ALA A 335 1.65 -14.17 23.04
CA ALA A 335 0.25 -14.42 22.68
C ALA A 335 -0.64 -13.19 22.96
N GLU A 336 -1.76 -13.06 22.24
CA GLU A 336 -2.62 -11.86 22.27
C GLU A 336 -2.98 -11.37 23.69
N HIS A 337 -3.49 -12.25 24.55
CA HIS A 337 -3.85 -11.89 25.94
C HIS A 337 -2.64 -11.40 26.78
N HIS A 338 -1.42 -11.86 26.45
CA HIS A 338 -0.19 -11.34 27.08
C HIS A 338 0.22 -9.99 26.48
N LEU A 339 -0.03 -9.75 25.18
CA LEU A 339 0.16 -8.44 24.56
C LEU A 339 -0.81 -7.40 25.14
N GLU A 340 -2.07 -7.74 25.35
CA GLU A 340 -3.04 -6.87 26.04
C GLU A 340 -2.58 -6.49 27.45
N THR A 341 -2.08 -7.49 28.20
CA THR A 341 -1.51 -7.26 29.54
C THR A 341 -0.28 -6.36 29.48
N LEU A 342 0.62 -6.61 28.52
CA LEU A 342 1.80 -5.79 28.30
C LEU A 342 1.43 -4.34 27.97
N ARG A 343 0.45 -4.14 27.08
CA ARG A 343 -0.05 -2.82 26.67
C ARG A 343 -0.63 -2.04 27.85
N SER A 344 -1.53 -2.66 28.61
CA SER A 344 -2.12 -2.06 29.82
C SER A 344 -1.07 -1.58 30.82
N HIS A 345 -0.01 -2.37 31.04
CA HIS A 345 1.07 -2.00 31.95
C HIS A 345 2.06 -0.99 31.34
N ALA A 346 2.32 -1.03 30.04
CA ALA A 346 3.13 -0.03 29.34
C ALA A 346 2.45 1.35 29.35
N GLU A 347 1.14 1.41 29.09
CA GLU A 347 0.32 2.62 29.21
C GLU A 347 0.30 3.18 30.64
N ARG A 348 0.21 2.30 31.64
CA ARG A 348 0.34 2.73 33.04
C ARG A 348 1.75 3.26 33.31
N GLY A 349 2.78 2.61 32.78
CA GLY A 349 4.18 3.01 32.92
C GLY A 349 4.49 4.36 32.25
N SER A 350 3.95 4.63 31.05
CA SER A 350 4.20 5.87 30.31
C SER A 350 3.64 7.12 30.99
N ARG A 351 2.76 6.95 31.99
CA ARG A 351 2.27 8.03 32.86
C ARG A 351 3.24 8.42 33.96
N HIS A 352 4.28 7.61 34.21
CA HIS A 352 5.23 7.83 35.32
C HIS A 352 6.70 7.83 34.90
N PHE A 353 7.04 7.20 33.78
CA PHE A 353 8.42 6.97 33.37
C PHE A 353 8.71 7.46 31.95
N SER A 354 9.96 7.83 31.73
CA SER A 354 10.49 8.11 30.38
C SER A 354 10.56 6.84 29.52
N LEU A 355 10.65 7.00 28.19
CA LEU A 355 10.84 5.87 27.29
C LEU A 355 12.11 5.07 27.60
N GLY A 356 13.20 5.75 27.97
CA GLY A 356 14.46 5.09 28.33
C GLY A 356 14.35 4.25 29.59
N GLN A 357 13.52 4.63 30.57
CA GLN A 357 13.26 3.77 31.73
C GLN A 357 12.43 2.55 31.34
N LEU A 358 11.40 2.71 30.50
CA LEU A 358 10.61 1.59 30.01
C LEU A 358 11.44 0.63 29.13
N TYR A 359 12.34 1.14 28.30
CA TYR A 359 13.30 0.32 27.53
C TYR A 359 14.17 -0.54 28.45
N ARG A 360 14.68 0.04 29.53
CA ARG A 360 15.45 -0.72 30.53
C ARG A 360 14.62 -1.84 31.15
N MET A 361 13.36 -1.57 31.48
CA MET A 361 12.43 -2.59 32.02
C MET A 361 12.17 -3.69 30.99
N ALA A 362 11.94 -3.32 29.72
CA ALA A 362 11.73 -4.23 28.61
C ALA A 362 12.95 -5.14 28.37
N TRP A 363 14.13 -4.55 28.18
CA TRP A 363 15.39 -5.28 28.00
C TRP A 363 15.67 -6.24 29.17
N THR A 364 15.55 -5.75 30.41
CA THR A 364 15.78 -6.58 31.60
C THR A 364 14.81 -7.76 31.65
N SER A 365 13.58 -7.55 31.20
CA SER A 365 12.54 -8.58 31.20
C SER A 365 12.74 -9.62 30.10
N ALA A 366 13.14 -9.22 28.90
CA ALA A 366 13.54 -10.13 27.83
C ALA A 366 14.77 -10.96 28.23
N ARG A 367 15.78 -10.34 28.85
CA ARG A 367 16.95 -11.05 29.40
C ARG A 367 16.58 -12.03 30.51
N ASN A 368 15.64 -11.68 31.39
CA ASN A 368 15.14 -12.56 32.43
C ASN A 368 14.39 -13.77 31.83
N ALA A 369 13.61 -13.56 30.77
CA ALA A 369 12.99 -14.65 30.01
C ALA A 369 14.05 -15.59 29.40
N ALA A 370 15.10 -15.04 28.79
CA ALA A 370 16.23 -15.82 28.26
C ALA A 370 16.88 -16.68 29.35
N SER A 371 17.22 -16.07 30.49
CA SER A 371 17.84 -16.79 31.59
C SER A 371 16.90 -17.84 32.22
N ALA A 372 15.59 -17.59 32.28
CA ALA A 372 14.61 -18.55 32.78
C ALA A 372 14.46 -19.76 31.84
N TYR A 373 14.51 -19.53 30.52
CA TYR A 373 14.49 -20.57 29.50
C TYR A 373 15.73 -21.48 29.59
N GLU A 374 16.92 -20.89 29.72
CA GLU A 374 18.18 -21.64 29.87
C GLU A 374 18.22 -22.51 31.13
N ARG A 375 17.70 -21.99 32.26
CA ARG A 375 17.69 -22.70 33.55
C ARG A 375 16.69 -23.85 33.61
N ASN A 376 15.55 -23.73 32.91
CA ASN A 376 14.46 -24.69 33.02
C ASN A 376 14.39 -25.61 31.78
N ARG A 377 15.09 -26.75 31.84
CA ARG A 377 15.07 -27.80 30.80
C ARG A 377 13.64 -28.34 30.62
N GLY A 378 12.88 -27.78 29.67
CA GLY A 378 11.49 -28.12 29.38
C GLY A 378 10.54 -26.92 29.25
N MET A 379 11.00 -25.70 29.53
CA MET A 379 10.25 -24.49 29.21
C MET A 379 10.17 -24.32 27.69
N SER A 380 8.98 -24.04 27.15
CA SER A 380 8.83 -23.70 25.73
C SER A 380 9.15 -22.22 25.50
N LYS A 381 9.46 -21.84 24.26
CA LYS A 381 9.77 -20.45 23.92
C LYS A 381 8.60 -19.50 24.17
N GLU A 382 7.37 -19.97 23.97
CA GLU A 382 6.14 -19.23 24.26
C GLU A 382 5.98 -18.97 25.76
N LYS A 383 6.27 -19.97 26.60
CA LYS A 383 6.28 -19.81 28.06
C LYS A 383 7.38 -18.86 28.53
N ALA A 384 8.53 -18.86 27.86
CA ALA A 384 9.60 -17.90 28.14
C ALA A 384 9.18 -16.46 27.77
N ALA A 385 8.56 -16.25 26.61
CA ALA A 385 8.02 -14.96 26.20
C ALA A 385 6.95 -14.45 27.21
N ALA A 386 6.03 -15.31 27.63
CA ALA A 386 5.04 -15.00 28.66
C ALA A 386 5.69 -14.65 30.01
N HIS A 387 6.75 -15.36 30.40
CA HIS A 387 7.54 -15.02 31.59
C HIS A 387 8.20 -13.63 31.45
N GLY A 388 8.67 -13.27 30.25
CA GLY A 388 9.17 -11.94 29.94
C GLY A 388 8.12 -10.86 30.19
N VAL A 389 6.89 -11.06 29.71
CA VAL A 389 5.78 -10.12 29.94
C VAL A 389 5.50 -9.98 31.45
N ASN A 390 5.39 -11.08 32.19
CA ASN A 390 5.18 -11.03 33.64
C ASN A 390 6.33 -10.33 34.39
N SER A 391 7.57 -10.50 33.92
CA SER A 391 8.73 -9.78 34.45
C SER A 391 8.60 -8.28 34.18
N PHE A 392 8.17 -7.87 32.99
CA PHE A 392 7.97 -6.45 32.65
C PHE A 392 6.91 -5.82 33.55
N VAL A 393 5.77 -6.49 33.71
CA VAL A 393 4.70 -6.10 34.64
C VAL A 393 5.24 -5.90 36.07
N GLY A 394 6.04 -6.84 36.55
CA GLY A 394 6.68 -6.75 37.87
C GLY A 394 7.64 -5.57 37.99
N TRP A 395 8.38 -5.24 36.93
CA TRP A 395 9.26 -4.07 36.90
C TRP A 395 8.51 -2.75 36.90
N VAL A 396 7.43 -2.64 36.10
CA VAL A 396 6.56 -1.46 36.11
C VAL A 396 5.98 -1.26 37.52
N GLN A 397 5.40 -2.30 38.13
CA GLN A 397 4.82 -2.19 39.46
C GLN A 397 5.87 -1.80 40.52
N ARG A 398 7.06 -2.43 40.50
CA ARG A 398 8.17 -2.04 41.38
C ARG A 398 8.59 -0.59 41.17
N GLY A 399 8.65 -0.15 39.92
CA GLY A 399 8.98 1.24 39.58
C GLY A 399 7.96 2.24 40.14
N LEU A 400 6.68 1.86 40.16
CA LEU A 400 5.62 2.70 40.72
C LEU A 400 5.70 2.76 42.25
N ASP A 401 6.05 1.64 42.88
CA ASP A 401 6.17 1.56 44.34
C ASP A 401 7.47 2.23 44.85
N ALA A 402 8.56 2.16 44.07
CA ALA A 402 9.88 2.71 44.42
C ALA A 402 10.62 3.30 43.20
N PRO A 403 10.25 4.51 42.73
CA PRO A 403 10.83 5.11 41.52
C PRO A 403 12.36 5.31 41.57
N ALA A 404 12.90 5.56 42.77
CA ALA A 404 14.34 5.77 42.97
C ALA A 404 15.19 4.52 42.67
N GLU A 405 14.59 3.32 42.66
CA GLU A 405 15.31 2.06 42.42
C GLU A 405 15.49 1.72 40.93
N LEU A 406 14.82 2.45 40.03
CA LEU A 406 14.86 2.18 38.58
C LEU A 406 16.22 2.49 37.94
N GLY A 407 17.05 3.30 38.60
CA GLY A 407 18.35 3.76 38.12
C GLY A 407 18.27 4.62 36.85
N ASP A 408 19.43 4.82 36.21
CA ASP A 408 19.54 5.69 35.03
C ASP A 408 18.77 5.19 33.79
N HIS A 409 18.43 6.15 32.93
CA HIS A 409 17.76 5.98 31.64
C HIS A 409 18.61 5.16 30.66
N PHE A 410 17.98 4.25 29.92
CA PHE A 410 18.62 3.60 28.77
C PHE A 410 18.85 4.58 27.62
N ARG A 411 19.85 4.30 26.79
CA ARG A 411 20.08 5.03 25.54
C ARG A 411 19.19 4.46 24.44
N GLU A 412 18.95 5.27 23.42
CA GLU A 412 18.32 4.82 22.19
C GLU A 412 19.14 3.69 21.55
N ASP A 413 18.43 2.69 21.06
CA ASP A 413 19.04 1.56 20.37
C ASP A 413 19.16 1.89 18.87
N PHE A 414 20.37 1.80 18.33
CA PHE A 414 20.60 2.09 16.92
C PHE A 414 20.13 0.97 15.99
N GLU A 415 19.90 -0.24 16.53
CA GLU A 415 19.36 -1.37 15.76
C GLU A 415 17.84 -1.29 15.62
N LEU A 416 17.17 -0.51 16.49
CA LEU A 416 15.75 -0.20 16.43
C LEU A 416 15.51 1.30 16.63
N PRO A 417 15.70 2.12 15.59
CA PRO A 417 15.49 3.55 15.69
C PRO A 417 14.03 3.88 16.06
N LEU A 418 13.84 5.02 16.72
CA LEU A 418 12.50 5.52 17.03
C LEU A 418 11.70 5.75 15.75
N THR A 419 10.40 5.50 15.82
CA THR A 419 9.49 5.77 14.71
C THR A 419 9.36 7.27 14.45
N ALA A 420 9.00 7.62 13.23
CA ALA A 420 8.86 9.01 12.81
C ALA A 420 7.83 9.77 13.66
N ALA A 421 6.72 9.16 14.07
CA ALA A 421 5.74 9.78 14.94
C ALA A 421 6.33 10.13 16.32
N THR A 422 7.10 9.21 16.92
CA THR A 422 7.80 9.46 18.19
C THR A 422 8.83 10.59 18.04
N ASP A 423 9.60 10.58 16.95
CA ASP A 423 10.59 11.61 16.66
C ASP A 423 9.95 12.99 16.46
N VAL A 424 8.87 13.07 15.67
CA VAL A 424 8.10 14.29 15.46
C VAL A 424 7.56 14.84 16.78
N VAL A 425 6.84 14.02 17.56
CA VAL A 425 6.21 14.50 18.80
C VAL A 425 7.27 14.99 19.79
N PHE A 426 8.32 14.20 20.03
CA PHE A 426 9.28 14.56 21.07
C PHE A 426 10.31 15.57 20.60
N ARG A 427 10.95 15.37 19.45
CA ARG A 427 12.09 16.21 19.03
C ARG A 427 11.67 17.43 18.23
N VAL A 428 10.61 17.33 17.43
CA VAL A 428 10.17 18.44 16.56
C VAL A 428 9.18 19.33 17.30
N VAL A 429 8.18 18.75 17.95
CA VAL A 429 7.08 19.52 18.57
C VAL A 429 7.39 19.92 20.01
N LEU A 430 7.81 18.96 20.85
CA LEU A 430 8.06 19.21 22.28
C LEU A 430 9.48 19.72 22.59
N ASP A 431 10.43 19.60 21.66
CA ASP A 431 11.88 19.83 21.88
C ASP A 431 12.44 19.07 23.11
N LEU A 432 11.99 17.82 23.27
CA LEU A 432 12.36 16.93 24.35
C LEU A 432 13.07 15.68 23.82
N SER A 433 13.93 15.09 24.66
CA SER A 433 14.50 13.77 24.38
C SER A 433 13.54 12.68 24.86
N PRO A 434 12.97 11.82 24.00
CA PRO A 434 12.00 10.80 24.42
C PRO A 434 12.60 9.81 25.44
N MET A 435 13.89 9.53 25.34
CA MET A 435 14.60 8.62 26.24
C MET A 435 14.76 9.17 27.66
N ARG A 436 14.66 10.49 27.86
CA ARG A 436 14.91 11.16 29.15
C ARG A 436 13.70 11.88 29.70
N ALA A 437 12.85 12.42 28.84
CA ALA A 437 11.68 13.20 29.21
C ALA A 437 10.76 12.37 30.11
N LEU A 438 10.53 12.88 31.30
CA LEU A 438 9.51 12.38 32.21
C LEU A 438 8.15 12.96 31.82
N PRO A 439 7.05 12.34 32.25
CA PRO A 439 5.70 12.88 32.03
C PRO A 439 5.54 14.31 32.54
N GLY A 440 6.20 14.67 33.64
CA GLY A 440 6.20 16.04 34.17
C GLY A 440 6.90 17.05 33.24
N ASP A 441 7.92 16.63 32.48
CA ASP A 441 8.58 17.48 31.49
C ASP A 441 7.66 17.75 30.30
N ILE A 442 6.90 16.74 29.87
CA ILE A 442 5.86 16.88 28.84
C ILE A 442 4.76 17.83 29.32
N ASP A 443 4.30 17.67 30.57
CA ASP A 443 3.28 18.54 31.15
C ASP A 443 3.75 19.99 31.26
N ALA A 444 5.02 20.21 31.65
CA ALA A 444 5.62 21.54 31.72
C ALA A 444 5.78 22.17 30.33
N ALA A 445 6.21 21.41 29.31
CA ALA A 445 6.32 21.91 27.94
C ALA A 445 4.96 22.33 27.36
N LEU A 446 3.88 21.70 27.81
CA LEU A 446 2.51 21.96 27.34
C LEU A 446 1.75 22.98 28.20
N GLU A 447 2.38 23.62 29.18
CA GLU A 447 1.78 24.64 30.03
C GLU A 447 1.59 25.99 29.29
N GLY A 448 0.54 26.76 29.65
CA GLY A 448 0.30 28.11 29.15
C GLY A 448 -0.25 28.19 27.73
N SER A 449 -1.54 27.86 27.54
CA SER A 449 -2.19 27.89 26.24
C SER A 449 -2.88 29.23 25.94
N PRO A 450 -2.96 29.69 24.68
CA PRO A 450 -3.57 30.99 24.34
C PRO A 450 -5.02 31.12 24.79
N ASP A 451 -5.78 30.03 24.70
CA ASP A 451 -7.17 29.94 25.14
C ASP A 451 -7.30 29.91 26.67
N GLU A 452 -6.24 29.70 27.44
CA GLU A 452 -6.27 29.83 28.90
C GLU A 452 -6.49 31.28 29.33
N GLU A 453 -5.82 32.24 28.70
CA GLU A 453 -6.04 33.67 28.97
C GLU A 453 -7.44 34.09 28.55
N LEU A 454 -7.92 33.64 27.39
CA LEU A 454 -9.30 33.87 26.94
C LEU A 454 -10.32 33.29 27.91
N ARG A 455 -10.10 32.07 28.42
CA ARG A 455 -10.95 31.47 29.46
C ARG A 455 -10.88 32.22 30.77
N ARG A 456 -9.71 32.70 31.19
CA ARG A 456 -9.54 33.49 32.40
C ARG A 456 -10.33 34.79 32.29
N ALA A 457 -10.14 35.55 31.22
CA ALA A 457 -10.91 36.76 30.94
C ALA A 457 -12.43 36.49 30.85
N CYS A 458 -12.83 35.38 30.21
CA CYS A 458 -14.23 34.94 30.20
C CYS A 458 -14.75 34.64 31.61
N ASN A 459 -13.97 33.97 32.46
CA ASN A 459 -14.35 33.62 33.82
C ASN A 459 -14.39 34.84 34.75
N ASP A 460 -13.53 35.83 34.53
CA ASP A 460 -13.48 37.08 35.29
C ASP A 460 -14.71 37.96 35.03
N ARG A 461 -15.31 37.85 33.83
CA ARG A 461 -16.60 38.50 33.49
C ARG A 461 -17.82 37.81 34.11
N ILE A 462 -17.66 36.62 34.68
CA ILE A 462 -18.76 35.91 35.34
C ILE A 462 -18.87 36.43 36.77
N PRO A 463 -20.04 36.96 37.18
CA PRO A 463 -20.23 37.48 38.53
C PRO A 463 -19.84 36.52 39.63
N ASP A 464 -19.48 37.06 40.79
CA ASP A 464 -19.21 36.21 41.95
C ASP A 464 -20.46 35.44 42.35
N ARG A 465 -20.30 34.14 42.55
CA ARG A 465 -21.41 33.24 42.86
C ARG A 465 -22.09 33.61 44.17
N HIS A 466 -21.32 34.02 45.18
CA HIS A 466 -21.84 34.35 46.50
C HIS A 466 -22.77 35.56 46.41
N GLU A 467 -22.39 36.59 45.66
CA GLU A 467 -23.19 37.79 45.40
C GLU A 467 -24.55 37.41 44.78
N VAL A 468 -24.54 36.64 43.68
CA VAL A 468 -25.78 36.26 42.99
C VAL A 468 -26.67 35.37 43.86
N MET A 469 -26.08 34.44 44.61
CA MET A 469 -26.81 33.57 45.54
C MET A 469 -27.40 34.33 46.73
N GLU A 470 -26.69 35.32 47.27
CA GLU A 470 -27.19 36.18 48.35
C GLU A 470 -28.38 37.01 47.87
N TRP A 471 -28.28 37.63 46.68
CA TRP A 471 -29.39 38.35 46.07
C TRP A 471 -30.60 37.44 45.86
N LEU A 472 -30.41 36.24 45.29
CA LEU A 472 -31.51 35.29 45.04
C LEU A 472 -32.23 34.91 46.34
N ARG A 473 -31.48 34.75 47.44
CA ARG A 473 -32.05 34.41 48.76
C ARG A 473 -32.81 35.57 49.40
N THR A 474 -32.31 36.78 49.27
CA THR A 474 -32.78 37.95 50.04
C THR A 474 -33.82 38.78 49.30
N ASN A 475 -33.78 38.83 47.97
CA ASN A 475 -34.71 39.60 47.17
C ASN A 475 -36.07 38.90 47.06
N ALA A 476 -37.14 39.53 47.55
CA ALA A 476 -38.50 38.99 47.51
C ALA A 476 -39.27 39.30 46.21
N GLU A 477 -38.71 40.07 45.28
CA GLU A 477 -39.40 40.58 44.09
C GLU A 477 -39.48 39.58 42.93
N TRP A 478 -38.67 38.52 42.92
CA TRP A 478 -38.71 37.49 41.89
C TRP A 478 -39.61 36.31 42.27
N GLU A 479 -40.28 35.73 41.27
CA GLU A 479 -41.15 34.56 41.43
C GLU A 479 -40.48 33.25 40.98
N PRO A 480 -40.75 32.10 41.63
CA PRO A 480 -40.15 30.82 41.27
C PRO A 480 -40.39 30.35 39.83
N ASP A 481 -41.55 30.66 39.26
CA ASP A 481 -41.88 30.31 37.87
C ASP A 481 -41.01 31.10 36.87
N ASP A 482 -40.60 32.32 37.22
CA ASP A 482 -39.69 33.12 36.42
C ASP A 482 -38.28 32.51 36.45
N PHE A 483 -37.83 31.95 37.58
CA PHE A 483 -36.53 31.26 37.67
C PHE A 483 -36.52 30.05 36.74
N ARG A 484 -37.60 29.27 36.72
CA ARG A 484 -37.75 28.13 35.81
C ARG A 484 -37.77 28.55 34.34
N SER A 485 -38.45 29.66 34.03
CA SER A 485 -38.49 30.24 32.68
C SER A 485 -37.12 30.78 32.24
N GLY A 486 -36.37 31.38 33.17
CA GLY A 486 -35.00 31.82 32.95
C GLY A 486 -34.07 30.67 32.58
N LEU A 487 -34.16 29.54 33.29
CA LEU A 487 -33.42 28.32 32.96
C LEU A 487 -33.71 27.80 31.54
N GLU A 488 -34.99 27.82 31.15
CA GLU A 488 -35.43 27.41 29.82
C GLU A 488 -34.85 28.31 28.73
N ARG A 489 -34.85 29.62 28.97
CA ARG A 489 -34.28 30.61 28.05
C ARG A 489 -32.78 30.41 27.87
N VAL A 490 -32.04 30.28 28.96
CA VAL A 490 -30.58 30.03 28.93
C VAL A 490 -30.27 28.68 28.27
N GLY A 491 -31.11 27.67 28.49
CA GLY A 491 -30.96 26.36 27.85
C GLY A 491 -31.18 26.35 26.34
N GLY A 492 -31.87 27.35 25.80
CA GLY A 492 -32.11 27.54 24.37
C GLY A 492 -31.29 28.67 23.74
N GLU A 493 -30.36 29.28 24.48
CA GLU A 493 -29.52 30.37 24.00
C GLU A 493 -28.28 29.81 23.27
N ASP A 494 -27.97 30.38 22.11
CA ASP A 494 -26.75 30.09 21.36
C ASP A 494 -25.64 31.04 21.82
N PHE A 495 -24.71 30.52 22.63
CA PHE A 495 -23.60 31.32 23.13
C PHE A 495 -22.44 31.35 22.15
N GLU A 496 -21.90 32.55 21.90
CA GLU A 496 -20.60 32.70 21.23
C GLU A 496 -19.48 32.19 22.14
N LEU A 497 -18.68 31.26 21.63
CA LEU A 497 -17.59 30.65 22.41
C LEU A 497 -16.38 31.57 22.42
N CYS A 498 -15.90 31.94 23.61
CA CYS A 498 -14.65 32.69 23.78
C CYS A 498 -13.42 31.84 23.40
N GLY A 499 -13.58 30.52 23.40
CA GLY A 499 -12.57 29.52 23.10
C GLY A 499 -13.00 28.13 23.58
N PRO A 500 -12.27 27.07 23.23
CA PRO A 500 -12.59 25.72 23.68
C PRO A 500 -12.60 25.61 25.22
N GLY A 501 -13.59 24.92 25.78
CA GLY A 501 -13.72 24.71 27.22
C GLY A 501 -14.12 25.94 28.02
N CYS A 502 -14.55 27.04 27.38
CA CYS A 502 -15.07 28.19 28.10
C CYS A 502 -16.43 27.90 28.75
N ALA A 503 -16.84 28.74 29.72
CA ALA A 503 -18.08 28.55 30.48
C ALA A 503 -19.34 28.50 29.58
N HIS A 504 -19.32 29.19 28.44
CA HIS A 504 -20.40 29.25 27.47
C HIS A 504 -20.70 27.90 26.81
N GLU A 505 -19.68 27.08 26.57
CA GLU A 505 -19.81 25.81 25.85
C GLU A 505 -20.77 24.84 26.54
N ARG A 506 -20.74 24.80 27.88
CA ARG A 506 -21.57 23.89 28.68
C ARG A 506 -22.80 24.57 29.29
N ALA A 507 -22.97 25.87 29.14
CA ALA A 507 -24.07 26.61 29.75
C ALA A 507 -25.47 26.06 29.38
N PRO A 508 -25.77 25.73 28.10
CA PRO A 508 -27.08 25.16 27.75
C PRO A 508 -27.35 23.82 28.43
N MET A 509 -26.33 22.95 28.48
CA MET A 509 -26.43 21.64 29.14
C MET A 509 -26.65 21.78 30.65
N VAL A 510 -25.92 22.69 31.30
CA VAL A 510 -26.09 22.95 32.74
C VAL A 510 -27.49 23.51 33.02
N ALA A 511 -27.96 24.48 32.24
CA ALA A 511 -29.30 25.02 32.38
C ALA A 511 -30.40 23.96 32.20
N TYR A 512 -30.26 23.09 31.20
CA TYR A 512 -31.17 21.96 31.00
C TYR A 512 -31.17 20.98 32.18
N GLN A 513 -29.98 20.62 32.70
CA GLN A 513 -29.88 19.72 33.85
C GLN A 513 -30.47 20.35 35.13
N SER A 514 -30.25 21.64 35.35
CA SER A 514 -30.84 22.42 36.44
C SER A 514 -32.35 22.49 36.33
N SER A 515 -32.89 22.71 35.13
CA SER A 515 -34.33 22.67 34.84
C SER A 515 -34.97 21.32 35.23
N ARG A 516 -34.30 20.21 34.89
CA ARG A 516 -34.78 18.87 35.32
C ARG A 516 -34.68 18.66 36.84
N LEU A 517 -33.71 19.27 37.50
CA LEU A 517 -33.54 19.16 38.95
C LEU A 517 -34.68 19.87 39.68
N ILE A 518 -34.99 21.12 39.30
CA ILE A 518 -36.07 21.91 39.93
C ILE A 518 -37.43 21.19 39.79
N ASP A 519 -37.74 20.66 38.61
CA ASP A 519 -38.99 19.92 38.34
C ASP A 519 -39.15 18.68 39.24
N ARG A 520 -38.04 18.03 39.62
CA ARG A 520 -38.05 16.83 40.48
C ARG A 520 -38.28 17.16 41.95
N ILE A 521 -37.80 18.30 42.42
CA ILE A 521 -37.75 18.62 43.85
C ILE A 521 -38.84 19.62 44.27
N VAL A 522 -39.41 20.40 43.33
CA VAL A 522 -40.42 21.44 43.62
C VAL A 522 -41.61 20.94 44.43
N SER A 523 -42.11 19.73 44.14
CA SER A 523 -43.24 19.13 44.87
C SER A 523 -42.93 18.77 46.33
N ARG A 524 -41.64 18.67 46.70
CA ARG A 524 -41.20 18.22 48.03
C ARG A 524 -40.79 19.35 48.95
N VAL A 525 -40.14 20.37 48.39
CA VAL A 525 -39.55 21.47 49.19
C VAL A 525 -40.24 22.81 48.93
N GLY A 526 -41.15 22.90 47.97
CA GLY A 526 -41.77 24.16 47.55
C GLY A 526 -40.95 24.86 46.46
N ALA A 527 -41.60 25.74 45.70
CA ALA A 527 -41.04 26.31 44.48
C ALA A 527 -39.82 27.21 44.72
N ARG A 528 -39.90 28.09 45.73
CA ARG A 528 -38.80 29.01 46.05
C ARG A 528 -37.56 28.27 46.56
N ASP A 529 -37.74 27.32 47.48
CA ASP A 529 -36.63 26.52 48.02
C ASP A 529 -36.04 25.60 46.93
N ALA A 530 -36.88 25.06 46.03
CA ALA A 530 -36.41 24.29 44.89
C ALA A 530 -35.53 25.12 43.93
N ALA A 531 -35.91 26.38 43.66
CA ALA A 531 -35.10 27.29 42.87
C ALA A 531 -33.74 27.57 43.54
N VAL A 532 -33.71 27.87 44.84
CA VAL A 532 -32.47 28.14 45.59
C VAL A 532 -31.57 26.90 45.64
N VAL A 533 -32.12 25.71 45.92
CA VAL A 533 -31.36 24.45 45.92
C VAL A 533 -30.80 24.15 44.53
N THR A 534 -31.58 24.41 43.48
CA THR A 534 -31.13 24.21 42.10
C THR A 534 -30.02 25.18 41.72
N ALA A 535 -30.15 26.46 42.10
CA ALA A 535 -29.10 27.45 41.96
C ALA A 535 -27.83 27.04 42.71
N GLU A 536 -27.95 26.43 43.89
CA GLU A 536 -26.80 25.88 44.61
C GLU A 536 -26.13 24.72 43.86
N ALA A 537 -26.93 23.81 43.33
CA ALA A 537 -26.44 22.66 42.58
C ALA A 537 -25.77 23.02 41.25
N MET A 538 -26.02 24.22 40.69
CA MET A 538 -25.32 24.69 39.49
C MET A 538 -23.80 24.71 39.66
N SER A 539 -23.28 24.83 40.89
CA SER A 539 -21.83 24.76 41.14
C SER A 539 -21.19 23.46 40.64
N ILE A 540 -21.94 22.36 40.56
CA ILE A 540 -21.50 21.09 39.97
C ILE A 540 -21.16 21.27 38.47
N GLY A 541 -21.85 22.18 37.78
CA GLY A 541 -21.55 22.54 36.39
C GLY A 541 -20.20 23.24 36.20
N ASN A 542 -19.57 23.72 37.29
CA ASN A 542 -18.23 24.27 37.26
C ASN A 542 -17.14 23.17 37.35
N GLU A 543 -17.52 21.94 37.71
CA GLU A 543 -16.60 20.79 37.74
C GLU A 543 -16.34 20.32 36.29
N ASN A 544 -15.30 20.86 35.68
CA ASN A 544 -14.81 20.44 34.38
C ASN A 544 -13.29 20.57 34.29
N ASP A 545 -12.71 19.83 33.34
CA ASP A 545 -11.25 19.78 33.16
C ASP A 545 -10.62 21.12 32.76
N TYR A 546 -11.43 22.09 32.32
CA TYR A 546 -11.00 23.41 31.86
C TYR A 546 -11.25 24.51 32.91
N ARG A 547 -11.73 24.13 34.11
CA ARG A 547 -12.10 25.06 35.20
C ARG A 547 -13.05 26.18 34.75
N GLY A 548 -13.90 25.91 33.76
CA GLY A 548 -14.90 26.86 33.27
C GLY A 548 -16.02 27.05 34.30
N ARG A 549 -16.45 28.29 34.55
CA ARG A 549 -17.52 28.61 35.52
C ARG A 549 -18.93 28.53 34.92
N SER A 550 -19.23 27.45 34.18
CA SER A 550 -20.47 27.30 33.39
C SER A 550 -21.74 27.39 34.25
N GLY A 551 -21.69 26.84 35.47
CA GLY A 551 -22.81 26.92 36.42
C GLY A 551 -23.03 28.31 36.96
N ASP A 552 -21.96 29.04 37.26
CA ASP A 552 -22.05 30.43 37.72
C ASP A 552 -22.53 31.36 36.59
N LEU A 553 -22.11 31.08 35.35
CA LEU A 553 -22.62 31.77 34.16
C LEU A 553 -24.13 31.59 34.02
N VAL A 554 -24.61 30.34 34.06
CA VAL A 554 -26.06 30.04 34.00
C VAL A 554 -26.81 30.75 35.13
N LEU A 555 -26.29 30.68 36.35
CA LEU A 555 -26.87 31.36 37.50
C LEU A 555 -26.97 32.88 37.28
N ALA A 556 -25.91 33.52 36.79
CA ALA A 556 -25.89 34.93 36.49
C ALA A 556 -26.89 35.31 35.39
N HIS A 557 -27.00 34.53 34.30
CA HIS A 557 -27.97 34.78 33.24
C HIS A 557 -29.41 34.63 33.74
N VAL A 558 -29.70 33.60 34.54
CA VAL A 558 -31.01 33.43 35.18
C VAL A 558 -31.31 34.59 36.12
N ALA A 559 -30.37 34.99 36.97
CA ALA A 559 -30.57 36.12 37.88
C ALA A 559 -30.83 37.43 37.12
N ARG A 560 -30.11 37.71 36.03
CA ARG A 560 -30.37 38.88 35.16
C ARG A 560 -31.77 38.84 34.54
N ALA A 561 -32.22 37.66 34.12
CA ALA A 561 -33.59 37.46 33.64
C ALA A 561 -34.66 37.73 34.72
N LEU A 562 -34.29 37.65 36.00
CA LEU A 562 -35.12 37.98 37.16
C LEU A 562 -34.95 39.43 37.64
N GLY A 563 -34.19 40.27 36.92
CA GLY A 563 -33.98 41.67 37.27
C GLY A 563 -32.76 41.95 38.15
N TRP A 564 -31.88 40.97 38.37
CA TRP A 564 -30.61 41.23 39.05
C TRP A 564 -29.67 42.07 38.17
N THR A 565 -29.05 43.07 38.78
CA THR A 565 -27.98 43.88 38.21
C THR A 565 -26.76 43.83 39.12
N SER A 566 -25.58 43.55 38.55
CA SER A 566 -24.32 43.57 39.31
C SER A 566 -24.01 44.97 39.81
N ALA A 567 -23.52 45.08 41.04
CA ALA A 567 -23.11 46.36 41.62
C ALA A 567 -21.93 47.01 40.86
N ASP A 568 -21.08 46.22 40.21
CA ASP A 568 -19.87 46.69 39.53
C ASP A 568 -20.14 47.20 38.09
N ARG A 569 -21.36 47.04 37.58
CA ARG A 569 -21.70 47.35 36.18
C ARG A 569 -21.81 48.86 35.88
N GLU A 570 -21.85 49.72 36.90
CA GLU A 570 -21.88 51.18 36.71
C GLU A 570 -20.55 51.75 36.19
N ASP A 571 -19.44 51.00 36.25
CA ASP A 571 -18.13 51.45 35.76
C ASP A 571 -17.74 50.88 34.36
N ASP A 572 -18.41 49.84 33.87
CA ASP A 572 -18.03 49.08 32.66
C ASP A 572 -18.68 49.57 31.35
N GLU A 573 -19.57 50.56 31.36
CA GLU A 573 -20.11 51.20 30.13
C GLU A 573 -19.03 51.98 29.33
N ARG A 574 -17.74 51.85 29.67
CA ARG A 574 -16.61 52.48 28.98
C ARG A 574 -15.79 51.54 28.07
N GLU A 575 -16.05 50.24 28.03
CA GLU A 575 -15.24 49.28 27.26
C GLU A 575 -15.98 48.62 26.07
N ASP A 576 -16.68 49.41 25.24
CA ASP A 576 -16.99 49.01 23.85
C ASP A 576 -15.76 49.20 22.95
N LEU A 577 -14.62 48.61 23.31
CA LEU A 577 -13.45 48.53 22.41
C LEU A 577 -13.55 47.24 21.59
N PRO A 578 -13.58 47.33 20.24
CA PRO A 578 -13.62 46.16 19.40
C PRO A 578 -12.34 45.34 19.59
N VAL A 579 -12.49 44.12 20.11
CA VAL A 579 -11.42 43.12 20.12
C VAL A 579 -11.22 42.70 18.67
N ALA A 580 -10.13 43.18 18.05
CA ALA A 580 -9.71 42.73 16.73
C ALA A 580 -9.16 41.30 16.86
N PHE A 581 -9.83 40.34 16.20
CA PHE A 581 -9.40 38.97 16.04
C PHE A 581 -8.29 38.84 14.99
#